data_AF-A0A0L0FZD2-F1
#
_entry.id   AF-A0A0L0FZD2-F1
#
_cell.length_a   1.000
_cell.length_b   1.000
_cell.length_c   1.000
_cell.angle_alpha   90.00
_cell.angle_beta   90.00
_cell.angle_gamma   90.00
#
_symmetry.space_group_name_H-M   'P 1'
#
loop_
_entity.id
_entity.type
_entity.pdbx_description
1 polymer ?
#
loop_
_entity_poly.entity_id
_entity_poly.type
_entity_poly.pdbx_seq_one_letter_code
_entity_poly.pdbx_strand_id
1 'polypeptide(L)'
;MARACARTARQYINSEPTYCTMSSPDGELQSNDGSANGTSGSNYTVLQGIEVFMLLDLIGGTRPTFHSFDPSTDFLFMRLIDLENKLGSFQQLSDTVGHPYFQPISNSLSRPQIGDDHTPFAERNVPIAHLIQWPFPKFWHKLEDNESIIDPDATMDMMRVLAAFLAEYFHLSV
;
A
#
# COMPACT_ATOMS: atom_id res chain seq x y z
N MET A 1 -30.94 0.42 4.78
CA MET A 1 -29.68 0.12 4.06
C MET A 1 -28.69 1.24 4.36
N ALA A 2 -27.87 1.08 5.41
CA ALA A 2 -26.79 2.01 5.70
C ALA A 2 -25.55 1.56 4.91
N ARG A 3 -25.09 2.39 3.97
CA ARG A 3 -23.81 2.17 3.29
C ARG A 3 -22.71 2.68 4.23
N ALA A 4 -21.84 1.79 4.70
CA ALA A 4 -20.61 2.20 5.36
C ALA A 4 -19.77 2.99 4.35
N CYS A 5 -19.39 4.21 4.71
CA CYS A 5 -18.44 5.01 3.94
C CYS A 5 -17.06 4.35 4.09
N ALA A 6 -16.69 3.50 3.15
CA ALA A 6 -15.31 3.08 3.00
C ALA A 6 -14.51 4.31 2.58
N ARG A 7 -13.77 4.90 3.52
CA ARG A 7 -12.80 5.95 3.22
C ARG A 7 -11.69 5.31 2.41
N THR A 8 -11.77 5.45 1.10
CA THR A 8 -10.61 5.20 0.23
C THR A 8 -9.67 6.39 0.39
N ALA A 9 -8.36 6.13 0.47
CA ALA A 9 -7.29 7.15 0.47
C ALA A 9 -7.38 8.16 -0.70
N ARG A 10 -8.28 7.90 -1.65
CA ARG A 10 -8.67 8.72 -2.81
C ARG A 10 -9.10 10.16 -2.50
N GLN A 11 -9.43 10.52 -1.26
CA GLN A 11 -9.89 11.87 -0.90
C GLN A 11 -8.83 12.78 -0.24
N TYR A 12 -7.63 12.29 0.09
CA TYR A 12 -6.74 13.06 0.97
C TYR A 12 -5.67 13.92 0.29
N ILE A 13 -5.31 13.67 -0.97
CA ILE A 13 -4.06 14.25 -1.50
C ILE A 13 -4.26 15.66 -2.14
N ASN A 14 -5.48 16.11 -2.45
CA ASN A 14 -5.68 17.38 -3.18
C ASN A 14 -6.88 18.27 -2.74
N SER A 15 -7.42 18.15 -1.52
CA SER A 15 -8.51 19.05 -1.09
C SER A 15 -8.39 19.50 0.36
N GLU A 16 -8.64 20.80 0.59
CA GLU A 16 -8.84 21.44 1.89
C GLU A 16 -9.73 20.60 2.82
N PRO A 17 -9.48 20.61 4.15
CA PRO A 17 -10.19 19.75 5.10
C PRO A 17 -11.67 20.12 5.16
N THR A 18 -12.49 19.39 4.39
CA THR A 18 -13.94 19.53 4.46
C THR A 18 -14.41 18.71 5.66
N TYR A 19 -14.63 19.38 6.79
CA TYR A 19 -15.31 18.78 7.92
C TYR A 19 -16.76 18.49 7.50
N CYS A 20 -17.16 17.21 7.45
CA CYS A 20 -18.56 16.87 7.25
C CYS A 20 -19.38 17.38 8.44
N THR A 21 -20.05 18.51 8.28
CA THR A 21 -21.13 18.93 9.18
C THR A 21 -22.33 18.03 8.88
N MET A 22 -22.73 17.22 9.86
CA MET A 22 -23.99 16.48 9.76
C MET A 22 -25.14 17.46 9.94
N SER A 23 -25.76 17.89 8.84
CA SER A 23 -27.07 18.54 8.88
C SER A 23 -28.15 17.47 9.08
N SER A 24 -28.76 17.46 10.26
CA SER A 24 -29.94 16.66 10.60
C SER A 24 -31.18 17.23 9.90
N PRO A 25 -32.03 16.41 9.24
CA PRO A 25 -33.31 16.90 8.76
C PRO A 25 -34.34 16.86 9.90
N ASP A 26 -34.98 18.01 10.11
CA ASP A 26 -36.30 18.26 10.69
C ASP A 26 -36.57 17.82 12.15
N GLY A 27 -36.98 18.80 12.97
CA GLY A 27 -37.21 18.64 14.40
C GLY A 27 -38.63 18.26 14.79
N GLU A 28 -38.77 17.67 15.98
CA GLU A 28 -39.84 17.95 16.95
C GLU A 28 -39.47 17.36 18.32
N LEU A 29 -39.78 18.08 19.40
CA LEU A 29 -39.58 17.66 20.79
C LEU A 29 -40.67 16.66 21.22
N GLN A 30 -40.29 15.46 21.69
CA GLN A 30 -41.11 14.70 22.64
C GLN A 30 -40.23 14.07 23.72
N SER A 31 -40.55 14.43 24.97
CA SER A 31 -40.06 13.82 26.20
C SER A 31 -40.69 12.44 26.41
N ASN A 32 -39.90 11.42 26.77
CA ASN A 32 -40.30 10.39 27.73
C ASN A 32 -39.13 9.49 28.18
N ASP A 33 -38.90 9.53 29.49
CA ASP A 33 -38.47 8.51 30.46
C ASP A 33 -37.73 7.23 30.00
N GLY A 34 -36.48 7.12 30.48
CA GLY A 34 -35.91 5.91 31.10
C GLY A 34 -35.81 4.62 30.29
N SER A 35 -34.69 4.39 29.60
CA SER A 35 -34.07 3.05 29.52
C SER A 35 -32.67 3.10 28.86
N ALA A 36 -31.69 2.57 29.58
CA ALA A 36 -30.34 2.15 29.15
C ALA A 36 -29.70 2.90 27.96
N ASN A 37 -28.82 3.83 28.30
CA ASN A 37 -27.85 4.45 27.39
C ASN A 37 -26.85 3.38 26.88
N GLY A 38 -27.27 2.60 25.88
CA GLY A 38 -26.40 1.70 25.13
C GLY A 38 -25.57 2.51 24.15
N THR A 39 -24.49 3.11 24.61
CA THR A 39 -23.41 3.56 23.73
C THR A 39 -22.94 2.34 22.94
N SER A 40 -23.41 2.23 21.70
CA SER A 40 -22.93 1.26 20.72
C SER A 40 -21.50 1.67 20.35
N GLY A 41 -20.56 1.34 21.23
CA GLY A 41 -19.14 1.45 20.96
C GLY A 41 -18.87 0.57 19.74
N SER A 42 -18.55 1.21 18.62
CA SER A 42 -18.02 0.53 17.44
C SER A 42 -16.87 -0.38 17.90
N ASN A 43 -17.11 -1.69 17.93
CA ASN A 43 -16.09 -2.70 18.25
C ASN A 43 -15.10 -2.76 17.08
N TYR A 44 -14.16 -1.81 17.06
CA TYR A 44 -13.05 -1.85 16.14
C TYR A 44 -12.12 -2.99 16.53
N THR A 45 -11.85 -3.89 15.58
CA THR A 45 -10.81 -4.90 15.77
C THR A 45 -9.44 -4.30 15.50
N VAL A 46 -8.39 -4.91 16.06
CA VAL A 46 -7.00 -4.50 15.77
C VAL A 46 -6.71 -4.57 14.27
N LEU A 47 -7.29 -5.54 13.56
CA LEU A 47 -7.14 -5.70 12.10
C LEU A 47 -7.76 -4.53 11.32
N GLN A 48 -8.87 -3.96 11.79
CA GLN A 48 -9.49 -2.78 11.17
C GLN A 48 -8.64 -1.51 11.36
N GLY A 49 -7.67 -1.53 12.28
CA GLY A 49 -6.68 -0.47 12.44
C GLY A 49 -5.53 -0.53 11.42
N ILE A 50 -5.39 -1.62 10.67
CA ILE A 50 -4.38 -1.74 9.61
C ILE A 50 -4.95 -1.08 8.34
N GLU A 51 -4.44 0.10 8.01
CA GLU A 51 -4.87 0.83 6.81
C GLU A 51 -4.40 0.12 5.52
N VAL A 52 -3.14 -0.32 5.52
CA VAL A 52 -2.55 -1.17 4.49
C VAL A 52 -1.47 -2.03 5.12
N PHE A 53 -1.41 -3.30 4.74
CA PHE A 53 -0.27 -4.17 5.03
C PHE A 53 0.64 -4.23 3.81
N MET A 54 1.78 -3.53 3.89
CA MET A 54 2.83 -3.61 2.88
C MET A 54 3.82 -4.72 3.27
N LEU A 55 3.90 -5.77 2.46
CA LEU A 55 4.80 -6.91 2.68
C LEU A 55 5.94 -6.85 1.67
N LEU A 56 7.18 -6.83 2.16
CA LEU A 56 8.39 -6.85 1.34
C LEU A 56 8.97 -8.26 1.37
N ASP A 57 9.18 -8.86 0.20
CA ASP A 57 9.78 -10.19 0.09
C ASP A 57 10.65 -10.32 -1.18
N LEU A 58 11.66 -11.18 -1.12
CA LEU A 58 12.61 -11.49 -2.21
C LEU A 58 13.27 -10.25 -2.82
N ILE A 59 13.66 -9.28 -1.99
CA ILE A 59 14.35 -8.04 -2.39
C ILE A 59 15.85 -8.16 -2.12
N GLY A 60 16.67 -7.73 -3.07
CA GLY A 60 18.12 -7.60 -2.89
C GLY A 60 18.92 -8.11 -4.08
N GLY A 61 18.36 -8.95 -4.94
CA GLY A 61 19.01 -9.39 -6.16
C GLY A 61 19.14 -8.28 -7.21
N THR A 62 19.99 -8.50 -8.22
CA THR A 62 20.15 -7.58 -9.35
C THR A 62 18.88 -7.45 -10.17
N ARG A 63 18.49 -6.20 -10.48
CA ARG A 63 17.41 -5.84 -11.41
C ARG A 63 16.07 -6.52 -11.08
N PRO A 64 15.55 -6.38 -9.85
CA PRO A 64 14.24 -6.90 -9.51
C PRO A 64 13.16 -6.20 -10.34
N THR A 65 12.06 -6.90 -10.58
CA THR A 65 10.85 -6.30 -11.16
C THR A 65 9.69 -6.55 -10.22
N PHE A 66 8.99 -5.49 -9.87
CA PHE A 66 7.81 -5.52 -9.03
C PHE A 66 6.59 -5.15 -9.87
N HIS A 67 5.45 -5.71 -9.46
CA HIS A 67 4.15 -5.43 -10.05
C HIS A 67 3.12 -5.24 -8.95
N SER A 68 2.00 -4.60 -9.28
CA SER A 68 0.84 -4.63 -8.40
C SER A 68 0.11 -5.97 -8.53
N PHE A 69 -0.14 -6.64 -7.41
CA PHE A 69 -0.90 -7.91 -7.37
C PHE A 69 -2.34 -7.75 -6.88
N ASP A 70 -2.62 -6.70 -6.10
CA ASP A 70 -3.95 -6.39 -5.59
C ASP A 70 -4.51 -5.09 -6.21
N PRO A 71 -5.60 -5.17 -7.00
CA PRO A 71 -6.27 -3.99 -7.53
C PRO A 71 -6.70 -2.97 -6.47
N SER A 72 -6.98 -3.41 -5.24
CA SER A 72 -7.42 -2.54 -4.14
C SER A 72 -6.34 -1.55 -3.71
N THR A 73 -5.06 -1.86 -3.95
CA THR A 73 -3.89 -1.05 -3.59
C THR A 73 -3.10 -0.56 -4.81
N ASP A 74 -3.63 -0.68 -6.03
CA ASP A 74 -2.96 -0.23 -7.27
C ASP A 74 -2.47 1.21 -7.19
N PHE A 75 -3.24 2.07 -6.53
CA PHE A 75 -2.87 3.48 -6.38
C PHE A 75 -1.57 3.66 -5.59
N LEU A 76 -1.30 2.83 -4.57
CA LEU A 76 -0.03 2.87 -3.82
C LEU A 76 1.13 2.43 -4.71
N PHE A 77 0.91 1.39 -5.52
CA PHE A 77 1.91 0.93 -6.47
C PHE A 77 2.23 1.99 -7.53
N MET A 78 1.22 2.69 -8.04
CA MET A 78 1.42 3.82 -8.96
C MET A 78 2.24 4.94 -8.32
N ARG A 79 2.07 5.20 -7.00
CA ARG A 79 2.93 6.16 -6.29
C ARG A 79 4.39 5.71 -6.23
N LEU A 80 4.66 4.42 -6.06
CA LEU A 80 6.03 3.89 -6.11
C LEU A 80 6.67 4.12 -7.49
N ILE A 81 5.91 3.90 -8.58
CA ILE A 81 6.37 4.21 -9.95
C ILE A 81 6.68 5.70 -10.11
N ASP A 82 5.78 6.59 -9.64
CA ASP A 82 5.98 8.04 -9.73
C ASP A 82 7.24 8.49 -8.98
N LEU A 83 7.46 7.92 -7.78
CA LEU A 83 8.62 8.22 -6.95
C LEU A 83 9.92 7.68 -7.54
N GLU A 84 9.91 6.46 -8.09
CA GLU A 84 11.05 5.91 -8.84
C GLU A 84 11.45 6.85 -9.99
N ASN A 85 10.49 7.26 -10.82
CA ASN A 85 10.75 8.18 -11.93
C ASN A 85 11.28 9.53 -11.46
N LYS A 86 10.70 10.08 -10.38
CA LYS A 86 11.12 11.36 -9.81
C LYS A 86 12.55 11.30 -9.27
N LEU A 87 12.88 10.29 -8.46
CA LEU A 87 14.22 10.10 -7.92
C LEU A 87 15.25 9.84 -9.04
N GLY A 88 14.88 9.04 -10.04
CA GLY A 88 15.69 8.80 -11.23
C GLY A 88 15.98 10.10 -12.01
N SER A 89 14.99 10.98 -12.16
CA SER A 89 15.18 12.28 -12.82
C SER A 89 16.16 13.21 -12.09
N PHE A 90 16.33 13.02 -10.77
CA PHE A 90 17.30 13.73 -9.94
C PHE A 90 18.65 12.99 -9.83
N GLN A 91 18.86 11.91 -10.58
CA GLN A 91 20.07 11.10 -10.53
C GLN A 91 20.34 10.54 -9.12
N GLN A 92 19.28 10.29 -8.35
CA GLN A 92 19.36 9.71 -7.01
C GLN A 92 19.23 8.19 -7.01
N LEU A 93 19.04 7.57 -8.19
CA LEU A 93 19.01 6.12 -8.36
C LEU A 93 20.18 5.67 -9.25
N SER A 94 20.68 4.46 -9.01
CA SER A 94 21.76 3.82 -9.76
C SER A 94 21.25 3.30 -11.10
N ASP A 95 21.07 4.23 -12.05
CA ASP A 95 20.65 4.05 -13.45
C ASP A 95 19.57 2.96 -13.70
N THR A 96 18.30 3.38 -13.60
CA THR A 96 17.14 2.55 -13.96
C THR A 96 16.77 2.61 -15.44
N VAL A 97 17.59 3.26 -16.28
CA VAL A 97 17.27 3.48 -17.70
C VAL A 97 17.16 2.13 -18.43
N GLY A 98 15.98 1.88 -18.97
CA GLY A 98 15.65 0.64 -19.69
C GLY A 98 15.14 -0.50 -18.81
N HIS A 99 15.28 -0.42 -17.49
CA HIS A 99 14.79 -1.44 -16.55
C HIS A 99 14.30 -0.82 -15.23
N PRO A 100 13.14 -0.13 -15.25
CA PRO A 100 12.52 0.32 -14.00
C PRO A 100 12.15 -0.88 -13.12
N TYR A 101 12.31 -0.71 -11.82
CA TYR A 101 11.99 -1.71 -10.81
C TYR A 101 10.48 -1.88 -10.67
N PHE A 102 9.72 -0.78 -10.63
CA PHE A 102 8.26 -0.83 -10.50
C PHE A 102 7.63 -0.69 -11.89
N GLN A 103 7.00 -1.78 -12.36
CA GLN A 103 6.44 -1.83 -13.70
C GLN A 103 4.92 -2.00 -13.65
N PRO A 104 4.15 -1.20 -14.42
CA PRO A 104 2.71 -1.36 -14.50
C PRO A 104 2.40 -2.74 -15.08
N ILE A 105 1.44 -3.44 -14.48
CA ILE A 105 0.99 -4.69 -15.08
C ILE A 105 0.19 -4.37 -16.34
N SER A 106 0.51 -5.03 -17.46
CA SER A 106 -0.28 -4.83 -18.68
C SER A 106 -1.70 -5.35 -18.46
N ASN A 107 -2.71 -4.65 -18.98
CA ASN A 107 -4.12 -5.07 -18.89
C ASN A 107 -4.41 -6.44 -19.52
N SER A 108 -3.45 -7.01 -20.27
CA SER A 108 -3.54 -8.33 -20.91
C SER A 108 -2.99 -9.48 -20.06
N LEU A 109 -2.40 -9.21 -18.90
CA LEU A 109 -1.78 -10.22 -18.04
C LEU A 109 -2.65 -10.47 -16.80
N SER A 110 -2.92 -11.75 -16.53
CA SER A 110 -3.48 -12.17 -15.25
C SER A 110 -2.46 -11.91 -14.15
N ARG A 111 -2.87 -11.23 -13.07
CA ARG A 111 -2.04 -11.08 -11.86
C ARG A 111 -1.80 -12.46 -11.25
N PRO A 112 -0.56 -12.90 -11.08
CA PRO A 112 -0.30 -14.18 -10.43
C PRO A 112 -0.80 -14.09 -8.98
N GLN A 113 -1.43 -15.18 -8.53
CA GLN A 113 -1.75 -15.33 -7.12
C GLN A 113 -0.53 -15.92 -6.42
N ILE A 114 0.13 -15.10 -5.62
CA ILE A 114 1.31 -15.48 -4.87
C ILE A 114 0.89 -15.60 -3.40
N GLY A 115 1.01 -16.80 -2.84
CA GLY A 115 0.74 -17.04 -1.42
C GLY A 115 1.96 -16.68 -0.58
N ASP A 116 1.75 -15.88 0.45
CA ASP A 116 2.78 -15.41 1.38
C ASP A 116 2.14 -15.01 2.73
N ASP A 117 2.89 -14.42 3.65
CA ASP A 117 2.44 -14.03 5.00
C ASP A 117 1.26 -13.05 5.01
N HIS A 118 1.01 -12.35 3.90
CA HIS A 118 -0.16 -11.49 3.74
C HIS A 118 -1.49 -12.26 3.61
N THR A 119 -1.46 -13.54 3.23
CA THR A 119 -2.66 -14.36 2.95
C THR A 119 -3.71 -14.30 4.06
N PRO A 120 -3.39 -14.59 5.35
CA PRO A 120 -4.38 -14.53 6.42
C PRO A 120 -4.94 -13.12 6.67
N PHE A 121 -4.21 -12.06 6.32
CA PHE A 121 -4.66 -10.67 6.43
C PHE A 121 -5.62 -10.32 5.29
N ALA A 122 -5.29 -10.72 4.06
CA ALA A 122 -6.15 -10.56 2.88
C ALA A 122 -7.50 -11.25 3.07
N GLU A 123 -7.50 -12.49 3.58
CA GLU A 123 -8.72 -13.24 3.93
C GLU A 123 -9.64 -12.51 4.93
N ARG A 124 -9.08 -11.57 5.69
CA ARG A 124 -9.78 -10.75 6.69
C ARG A 124 -10.01 -9.30 6.22
N ASN A 125 -9.87 -9.05 4.92
CA ASN A 125 -10.09 -7.77 4.24
C ASN A 125 -9.11 -6.65 4.63
N VAL A 126 -7.91 -7.00 5.07
CA VAL A 126 -6.81 -6.02 5.19
C VAL A 126 -6.27 -5.73 3.78
N PRO A 127 -6.19 -4.46 3.35
CA PRO A 127 -5.60 -4.11 2.05
C PRO A 127 -4.12 -4.50 1.98
N ILE A 128 -3.69 -5.16 0.91
CA ILE A 128 -2.32 -5.70 0.80
C ILE A 128 -1.54 -5.01 -0.31
N ALA A 129 -0.40 -4.41 0.03
CA ALA A 129 0.62 -4.01 -0.93
C ALA A 129 1.78 -5.00 -0.91
N HIS A 130 1.73 -6.05 -1.74
CA HIS A 130 2.77 -7.09 -1.79
C HIS A 130 3.90 -6.69 -2.73
N LEU A 131 5.01 -6.23 -2.17
CA LEU A 131 6.24 -5.90 -2.88
C LEU A 131 7.16 -7.12 -2.90
N ILE A 132 6.82 -8.06 -3.78
CA ILE A 132 7.63 -9.24 -4.08
C ILE A 132 8.12 -9.20 -5.52
N GLN A 133 9.38 -9.58 -5.74
CA GLN A 133 9.92 -9.65 -7.09
C GLN A 133 9.14 -10.69 -7.91
N TRP A 134 8.70 -10.33 -9.12
CA TRP A 134 8.13 -11.28 -10.08
C TRP A 134 8.68 -11.08 -11.50
N PRO A 135 9.16 -12.14 -12.17
CA PRO A 135 9.34 -13.51 -11.68
C PRO A 135 10.30 -13.62 -10.49
N PHE A 136 10.14 -14.65 -9.66
CA PHE A 136 11.02 -14.89 -8.51
C PHE A 136 12.51 -14.94 -8.92
N PRO A 137 13.42 -14.51 -8.03
CA PRO A 137 14.85 -14.61 -8.28
C PRO A 137 15.25 -16.04 -8.62
N LYS A 138 16.15 -16.23 -9.59
CA LYS A 138 16.59 -17.55 -10.03
C LYS A 138 17.27 -18.38 -8.93
N PHE A 139 17.74 -17.72 -7.88
CA PHE A 139 18.41 -18.32 -6.72
C PHE A 139 17.46 -18.60 -5.55
N TRP A 140 16.18 -18.21 -5.63
CA TRP A 140 15.20 -18.47 -4.57
C TRP A 140 15.12 -19.96 -4.22
N HIS A 141 15.17 -20.27 -2.92
CA HIS A 141 15.24 -21.63 -2.37
C HIS A 141 16.45 -22.45 -2.84
N LYS A 142 17.57 -21.80 -3.15
CA LYS A 142 18.83 -22.47 -3.48
C LYS A 142 19.98 -21.95 -2.62
N LEU A 143 21.10 -22.69 -2.61
CA LEU A 143 22.29 -22.32 -1.84
C LEU A 143 22.96 -21.03 -2.34
N GLU A 144 22.67 -20.64 -3.58
CA GLU A 144 23.13 -19.39 -4.18
C GLU A 144 22.45 -18.16 -3.58
N ASP A 145 21.34 -18.30 -2.85
CA ASP A 145 20.72 -17.21 -2.10
C ASP A 145 21.56 -16.87 -0.86
N ASN A 146 22.61 -16.08 -1.08
CA ASN A 146 23.59 -15.67 -0.08
C ASN A 146 24.05 -14.23 -0.33
N GLU A 147 24.92 -13.70 0.53
CA GLU A 147 25.40 -12.31 0.45
C GLU A 147 25.93 -11.91 -0.94
N SER A 148 26.55 -12.84 -1.68
CA SER A 148 27.18 -12.52 -2.97
C SER A 148 26.18 -12.19 -4.09
N ILE A 149 24.89 -12.55 -3.94
CA ILE A 149 23.86 -12.18 -4.92
C ILE A 149 23.20 -10.83 -4.61
N ILE A 150 23.55 -10.21 -3.49
CA ILE A 150 23.00 -8.90 -3.11
C ILE A 150 23.62 -7.84 -4.01
N ASP A 151 22.75 -7.14 -4.72
CA ASP A 151 23.08 -5.97 -5.51
C ASP A 151 22.95 -4.72 -4.63
N PRO A 152 24.06 -4.08 -4.24
CA PRO A 152 24.02 -2.95 -3.32
C PRO A 152 23.33 -1.72 -3.93
N ASP A 153 23.43 -1.55 -5.24
CA ASP A 153 22.81 -0.45 -5.97
C ASP A 153 21.30 -0.63 -6.03
N ALA A 154 20.82 -1.81 -6.47
CA ALA A 154 19.39 -2.10 -6.49
C ALA A 154 18.77 -2.05 -5.09
N THR A 155 19.48 -2.55 -4.09
CA THR A 155 19.03 -2.50 -2.69
C THR A 155 18.92 -1.05 -2.20
N MET A 156 19.91 -0.21 -2.46
CA MET A 156 19.89 1.20 -2.06
C MET A 156 18.79 1.98 -2.78
N ASP A 157 18.57 1.73 -4.06
CA ASP A 157 17.51 2.35 -4.84
C ASP A 157 16.12 1.99 -4.29
N MET A 158 15.88 0.71 -3.97
CA MET A 158 14.64 0.28 -3.31
C MET A 158 14.43 0.99 -1.98
N MET A 159 15.46 1.09 -1.15
CA MET A 159 15.37 1.81 0.11
C MET A 159 15.03 3.29 -0.09
N ARG A 160 15.60 3.96 -1.12
CA ARG A 160 15.30 5.36 -1.43
C ARG A 160 13.86 5.56 -1.86
N VAL A 161 13.34 4.72 -2.76
CA VAL A 161 11.95 4.80 -3.22
C VAL A 161 10.99 4.54 -2.06
N LEU A 162 11.25 3.50 -1.25
CA LEU A 162 10.43 3.17 -0.08
C LEU A 162 10.46 4.28 0.99
N ALA A 163 11.63 4.85 1.27
CA ALA A 163 11.75 5.95 2.23
C ALA A 163 10.97 7.19 1.75
N ALA A 164 11.09 7.54 0.46
CA ALA A 164 10.32 8.63 -0.13
C ALA A 164 8.81 8.34 -0.09
N PHE A 165 8.41 7.09 -0.35
CA PHE A 165 7.02 6.66 -0.26
C PHE A 165 6.48 6.80 1.15
N LEU A 166 7.19 6.31 2.17
CA LEU A 166 6.76 6.42 3.56
C LEU A 166 6.71 7.87 4.03
N ALA A 167 7.67 8.70 3.61
CA ALA A 167 7.65 10.13 3.88
C ALA A 167 6.41 10.81 3.28
N GLU A 168 6.07 10.50 2.03
CA GLU A 168 4.85 11.00 1.38
C GLU A 168 3.58 10.48 2.06
N TYR A 169 3.52 9.18 2.35
CA TYR A 169 2.37 8.49 2.94
C TYR A 169 2.04 9.03 4.35
N PHE A 170 3.06 9.27 5.17
CA PHE A 170 2.90 9.80 6.53
C PHE A 170 2.99 11.33 6.61
N HIS A 171 3.04 12.02 5.47
CA HIS A 171 3.14 13.48 5.39
C HIS A 171 4.33 14.06 6.20
N LEU A 172 5.47 13.38 6.15
CA LEU A 172 6.69 13.80 6.81
C LEU A 172 7.36 14.92 6.00
N SER A 173 7.90 15.91 6.70
CA SER A 173 8.81 16.89 6.09
C SER A 173 10.17 16.25 5.85
N VAL A 174 10.64 16.29 4.60
CA VAL A 174 11.92 15.75 4.14
C VAL A 174 12.77 16.82 3.46
#